data_AF-W1XQ77-F1
#
_entry.id   AF-W1XQ77-F1
#
_cell.length_a   1.000
_cell.length_b   1.000
_cell.length_c   1.000
_cell.angle_alpha   90.00
_cell.angle_beta   90.00
_cell.angle_gamma   90.00
#
_symmetry.space_group_name_H-M   'P 1'
#
loop_
_entity.id
_entity.type
_entity.pdbx_description
1 polymer ?
#
loop_
_entity_poly.entity_id
_entity_poly.type
_entity_poly.pdbx_seq_one_letter_code
_entity_poly.pdbx_strand_id
1 'polypeptide(L)'
;NESSQSSELSDAIVKPGFEELVSILRKFAGVQDQRPSKYSAIKVNGIRAYEYARKGIPVDLPLRQIHIKNIELIAYGFPFFTIRVTCSGGAYIRSLLRDICIVLGIPGTMTSLARTQVGPFDIG
;
A
#
# COMPACT_ATOMS: atom_id res chain seq x y z
N ASN A 1 0.35 32.03 -15.20
CA ASN A 1 -0.81 31.17 -14.87
C ASN A 1 -0.80 30.02 -15.87
N GLU A 2 -0.60 28.74 -15.56
CA GLU A 2 -0.45 27.99 -14.29
C GLU A 2 0.19 26.61 -14.62
N SER A 3 0.74 25.81 -13.71
CA SER A 3 1.03 25.98 -12.27
C SER A 3 2.18 25.03 -11.84
N SER A 4 3.43 25.37 -12.17
CA SER A 4 4.63 24.55 -11.88
C SER A 4 5.03 24.54 -10.39
N GLN A 5 4.17 24.05 -9.51
CA GLN A 5 4.50 23.81 -8.09
C GLN A 5 5.11 22.43 -7.91
N SER A 6 6.44 22.38 -8.12
CA SER A 6 7.30 21.22 -7.88
C SER A 6 8.48 21.60 -6.98
N SER A 7 8.22 22.39 -5.93
CA SER A 7 9.26 22.89 -5.01
C SER A 7 8.68 23.32 -3.67
N GLU A 8 8.51 22.38 -2.74
CA GLU A 8 8.53 22.59 -1.27
C GLU A 8 8.37 21.21 -0.58
N LEU A 9 9.50 20.51 -0.39
CA LEU A 9 9.57 19.33 0.50
C LEU A 9 10.96 19.22 1.14
N SER A 10 11.25 20.19 2.00
CA SER A 10 12.30 20.18 3.03
C SER A 10 11.71 21.00 4.21
N ASP A 11 11.91 20.70 5.49
CA ASP A 11 12.71 19.70 6.22
C ASP A 11 11.89 19.27 7.46
N ALA A 12 11.98 18.08 8.04
CA ALA A 12 12.78 16.90 7.74
C ALA A 12 11.90 15.64 7.91
N ILE A 13 12.26 14.52 7.24
CA ILE A 13 11.57 13.24 7.47
C ILE A 13 11.86 12.77 8.89
N VAL A 14 10.88 12.92 9.79
CA VAL A 14 10.97 12.40 11.16
C VAL A 14 11.00 10.87 11.08
N LYS A 15 12.08 10.27 11.58
CA LYS A 15 12.19 8.82 11.72
C LYS A 15 11.15 8.35 12.75
N PRO A 16 10.16 7.53 12.38
CA PRO A 16 9.17 7.05 13.34
C PRO A 16 9.83 6.15 14.38
N GLY A 17 9.31 6.17 15.61
CA GLY A 17 9.71 5.22 16.64
C GLY A 17 9.32 3.78 16.26
N PHE A 18 9.98 2.76 16.84
CA PHE A 18 9.56 1.36 16.66
C PHE A 18 8.13 1.15 17.17
N GLU A 19 7.84 1.60 18.40
CA GLU A 19 6.50 1.53 19.00
C GLU A 19 5.45 2.36 18.25
N GLU A 20 5.85 3.51 17.70
CA GLU A 20 5.00 4.34 16.86
C GLU A 20 4.61 3.62 15.57
N LEU A 21 5.58 3.03 14.88
CA LEU A 21 5.34 2.24 13.67
C LEU A 21 4.45 1.02 13.98
N VAL A 22 4.69 0.30 15.07
CA VAL A 22 3.83 -0.81 15.53
C VAL A 22 2.41 -0.32 15.81
N SER A 23 2.26 0.81 16.51
CA SER A 23 0.96 1.43 16.81
C SER A 23 0.20 1.84 15.55
N ILE A 24 0.89 2.41 14.56
CA ILE A 24 0.30 2.76 13.26
C ILE A 24 -0.12 1.50 12.49
N LEU A 25 0.72 0.48 12.42
CA LEU A 25 0.42 -0.77 11.71
C LEU A 25 -0.83 -1.46 12.28
N ARG A 26 -1.03 -1.47 13.60
CA ARG A 26 -2.24 -2.02 14.24
C ARG A 26 -3.54 -1.36 13.76
N LYS A 27 -3.52 -0.09 13.35
CA LYS A 27 -4.71 0.62 12.81
C LYS A 27 -5.20 0.04 11.47
N PHE A 28 -4.36 -0.72 10.78
CA PHE A 28 -4.71 -1.39 9.52
C PHE A 28 -5.20 -2.83 9.72
N ALA A 29 -5.30 -3.34 10.94
CA ALA A 29 -5.92 -4.64 11.21
C ALA A 29 -7.46 -4.57 11.07
N GLY A 30 -8.09 -5.69 10.72
CA GLY A 30 -9.54 -5.80 10.58
C GLY A 30 -10.08 -5.48 9.17
N VAL A 31 -11.37 -5.16 9.10
CA VAL A 31 -12.10 -4.91 7.86
C VAL A 31 -11.98 -3.43 7.47
N GLN A 32 -11.61 -3.16 6.22
CA GLN A 32 -11.46 -1.80 5.70
C GLN A 32 -11.75 -1.74 4.19
N ASP A 33 -12.12 -0.57 3.69
CA ASP A 33 -12.23 -0.33 2.24
C ASP A 33 -10.90 0.14 1.66
N GLN A 34 -10.44 -0.56 0.63
CA GLN A 34 -9.21 -0.22 -0.07
C GLN A 34 -9.50 0.23 -1.50
N ARG A 35 -8.89 1.35 -1.91
CA ARG A 35 -8.86 1.77 -3.32
C ARG A 35 -7.81 0.94 -4.08
N PRO A 36 -8.20 0.19 -5.14
CA PRO A 36 -7.25 -0.55 -5.95
C PRO A 36 -6.29 0.39 -6.71
N SER A 37 -5.08 -0.09 -7.02
CA SER A 37 -4.14 0.69 -7.83
C SER A 37 -4.63 0.83 -9.28
N LYS A 38 -4.43 2.00 -9.90
CA LYS A 38 -4.59 2.18 -11.36
C LYS A 38 -3.70 1.22 -12.17
N TYR A 39 -2.55 0.83 -11.62
CA TYR A 39 -1.73 -0.26 -12.16
C TYR A 39 -2.16 -1.61 -11.58
N SER A 40 -3.37 -2.04 -11.93
CA SER A 40 -3.95 -3.33 -11.56
C SER A 40 -4.63 -4.03 -12.74
N ALA A 41 -4.85 -5.33 -12.61
CA ALA A 41 -5.55 -6.14 -13.60
C ALA A 41 -7.09 -6.08 -13.48
N ILE A 42 -7.67 -5.15 -12.71
CA ILE A 42 -9.12 -4.94 -12.71
C ILE A 42 -9.56 -4.54 -14.11
N LYS A 43 -10.67 -5.09 -14.61
CA LYS A 43 -11.28 -4.64 -15.85
C LYS A 43 -12.28 -3.52 -15.58
N VAL A 44 -12.19 -2.43 -16.33
CA VAL A 44 -13.19 -1.36 -16.44
C VAL A 44 -13.64 -1.39 -17.90
N ASN A 45 -14.94 -1.54 -18.15
CA ASN A 45 -15.53 -1.65 -19.50
C ASN A 45 -14.78 -2.63 -20.42
N GLY A 46 -14.38 -3.80 -19.88
CA GLY A 46 -13.67 -4.86 -20.60
C GLY A 46 -12.14 -4.72 -20.69
N ILE A 47 -11.59 -3.52 -20.53
CA ILE A 47 -10.16 -3.16 -20.66
C ILE A 47 -9.48 -3.14 -19.28
N ARG A 48 -8.20 -3.53 -19.16
CA ARG A 48 -7.52 -3.53 -17.85
C ARG A 48 -7.17 -2.11 -17.39
N ALA A 49 -7.30 -1.83 -16.09
CA ALA A 49 -7.03 -0.53 -15.50
C ALA A 49 -5.61 0.01 -15.81
N TYR A 50 -4.60 -0.88 -15.85
CA TYR A 50 -3.23 -0.47 -16.19
C TYR A 50 -3.08 0.04 -17.64
N GLU A 51 -3.97 -0.34 -18.56
CA GLU A 51 -3.94 0.12 -19.96
C GLU A 51 -4.41 1.56 -20.06
N TYR A 52 -5.49 1.92 -19.36
CA TYR A 52 -5.93 3.31 -19.18
C TYR A 52 -4.84 4.14 -18.52
N ALA A 53 -4.24 3.64 -17.42
CA ALA A 53 -3.16 4.33 -16.70
C ALA A 53 -1.91 4.59 -17.56
N ARG A 54 -1.58 3.69 -18.50
CA ARG A 54 -0.49 3.88 -19.48
C ARG A 54 -0.82 4.90 -20.57
N LYS A 55 -2.10 5.06 -20.90
CA LYS A 55 -2.60 6.06 -21.86
C LYS A 55 -2.87 7.44 -21.23
N GLY A 56 -2.61 7.60 -19.92
CA GLY A 56 -2.95 8.82 -19.17
C GLY A 56 -4.46 9.02 -18.94
N ILE A 57 -5.30 8.04 -19.30
CA ILE A 57 -6.76 8.14 -19.19
C ILE A 57 -7.16 7.87 -17.74
N PRO A 58 -7.87 8.79 -17.06
CA PRO A 58 -8.38 8.53 -15.73
C PRO A 58 -9.49 7.46 -15.78
N VAL A 59 -9.47 6.56 -14.81
CA VAL A 59 -10.55 5.61 -14.54
C VAL A 59 -10.84 5.62 -13.05
N ASP A 60 -12.11 5.72 -12.67
CA ASP A 60 -12.48 5.43 -11.30
C ASP A 60 -12.41 3.93 -11.06
N LEU A 61 -11.94 3.56 -9.87
CA LEU A 61 -11.83 2.18 -9.43
C LEU A 61 -12.62 2.07 -8.14
N PRO A 62 -13.69 1.24 -8.12
CA PRO A 62 -14.54 1.12 -6.95
C PRO A 62 -13.72 0.65 -5.76
N LEU A 63 -14.07 1.18 -4.58
CA LEU A 63 -13.56 0.66 -3.32
C LEU A 63 -13.87 -0.83 -3.20
N ARG A 64 -12.95 -1.58 -2.60
CA ARG A 64 -13.14 -2.99 -2.29
C ARG A 64 -12.90 -3.20 -0.81
N GLN A 65 -13.90 -3.77 -0.15
CA GLN A 65 -13.72 -4.24 1.21
C GLN A 65 -12.68 -5.37 1.24
N ILE A 66 -11.71 -5.24 2.13
CA ILE A 66 -10.68 -6.22 2.42
C ILE A 66 -10.64 -6.49 3.92
N HIS A 67 -10.06 -7.62 4.31
CA HIS A 67 -9.81 -7.95 5.71
C HIS A 67 -8.32 -8.25 5.90
N ILE A 68 -7.64 -7.41 6.69
CA ILE A 68 -6.29 -7.67 7.20
C ILE A 68 -6.43 -8.46 8.50
N LYS A 69 -6.25 -9.78 8.42
CA LYS A 69 -6.37 -10.69 9.57
C LYS A 69 -5.22 -10.52 10.57
N ASN A 70 -4.02 -10.25 10.06
CA ASN A 70 -2.84 -9.95 10.88
C ASN A 70 -1.91 -8.99 10.13
N ILE A 71 -1.22 -8.14 10.86
CA ILE A 71 -0.15 -7.27 10.38
C ILE A 71 0.91 -7.11 11.47
N GLU A 72 2.15 -7.45 11.14
CA GLU A 72 3.26 -7.60 12.07
C GLU A 72 4.51 -6.89 11.52
N LEU A 73 5.23 -6.14 12.36
CA LEU A 73 6.53 -5.57 12.03
C LEU A 73 7.63 -6.60 12.28
N ILE A 74 8.26 -7.08 11.21
CA ILE A 74 9.27 -8.16 11.26
C ILE A 74 10.69 -7.61 11.42
N ALA A 75 10.97 -6.48 10.77
CA ALA A 75 12.26 -5.82 10.83
C ALA A 75 12.09 -4.31 10.66
N TYR A 76 12.90 -3.54 11.38
CA TYR A 76 12.91 -2.08 11.30
C TYR A 76 14.34 -1.54 11.33
N GLY A 77 14.68 -0.72 10.34
CA GLY A 77 15.98 -0.10 10.17
C GLY A 77 15.86 1.05 9.18
N PHE A 78 15.41 2.22 9.67
CA PHE A 78 15.12 3.40 8.85
C PHE A 78 16.22 3.69 7.81
N PRO A 79 15.86 3.93 6.53
CA PRO A 79 14.51 4.17 6.00
C PRO A 79 13.69 2.90 5.71
N PHE A 80 14.20 1.71 6.02
CA PHE A 80 13.55 0.44 5.70
C PHE A 80 12.73 -0.13 6.85
N PHE A 81 11.64 -0.80 6.50
CA PHE A 81 10.89 -1.66 7.39
C PHE A 81 10.30 -2.83 6.60
N THR A 82 10.06 -3.97 7.27
CA THR A 82 9.46 -5.16 6.67
C THR A 82 8.27 -5.58 7.51
N ILE A 83 7.11 -5.74 6.86
CA ILE A 83 5.89 -6.25 7.49
C ILE A 83 5.50 -7.62 6.94
N ARG A 84 4.95 -8.45 7.80
CA ARG A 84 4.19 -9.65 7.41
C ARG A 84 2.71 -9.30 7.49
N VAL A 85 1.95 -9.68 6.46
CA VAL A 85 0.51 -9.39 6.35
C VAL A 85 -0.23 -10.67 5.99
N THR A 86 -1.24 -11.01 6.78
CA THR A 86 -2.22 -12.06 6.45
C THR A 86 -3.52 -11.36 6.08
N CYS A 87 -4.02 -11.55 4.85
CA CYS A 87 -5.19 -10.82 4.35
C CYS A 87 -6.18 -11.72 3.60
N SER A 88 -7.38 -11.21 3.37
CA SER A 88 -8.35 -11.79 2.44
C SER A 88 -7.84 -11.74 0.99
N GLY A 89 -8.48 -12.51 0.11
CA GLY A 89 -8.31 -12.37 -1.34
C GLY A 89 -8.65 -10.96 -1.81
N GLY A 90 -7.99 -10.51 -2.88
CA GLY A 90 -8.25 -9.20 -3.50
C GLY A 90 -7.55 -7.99 -2.87
N ALA A 91 -6.84 -8.16 -1.75
CA ALA A 91 -6.05 -7.08 -1.14
C ALA A 91 -4.81 -6.72 -1.97
N TYR A 92 -4.55 -5.41 -2.11
CA TYR A 92 -3.39 -4.84 -2.77
C TYR A 92 -2.35 -4.40 -1.74
N ILE A 93 -1.32 -5.21 -1.50
CA ILE A 93 -0.23 -4.89 -0.56
C ILE A 93 0.47 -3.56 -0.91
N ARG A 94 0.60 -3.24 -2.21
CA ARG A 94 1.09 -1.93 -2.67
C ARG A 94 0.17 -0.75 -2.34
N SER A 95 -1.14 -0.97 -2.19
CA SER A 95 -2.04 0.07 -1.68
C SER A 95 -1.85 0.21 -0.18
N LEU A 96 -1.93 -0.88 0.57
CA LEU A 96 -1.71 -0.90 2.02
C LEU A 96 -0.41 -0.18 2.42
N LEU A 97 0.72 -0.44 1.75
CA LEU A 97 1.98 0.25 2.02
C LEU A 97 1.89 1.77 1.82
N ARG A 98 1.31 2.23 0.69
CA ARG A 98 1.12 3.67 0.45
C ARG A 98 0.24 4.29 1.53
N ASP A 99 -0.83 3.60 1.91
CA ASP A 99 -1.81 4.11 2.85
C ASP A 99 -1.18 4.18 4.28
N ILE A 100 -0.29 3.24 4.64
CA ILE A 100 0.60 3.32 5.82
C ILE A 100 1.55 4.52 5.75
N CYS A 101 2.22 4.75 4.61
CA CYS A 101 3.13 5.88 4.41
C CYS A 101 2.41 7.25 4.51
N ILE A 102 1.17 7.36 4.01
CA ILE A 102 0.33 8.55 4.18
C ILE A 102 0.05 8.81 5.67
N VAL A 103 -0.29 7.78 6.45
CA VAL A 103 -0.54 7.92 7.89
C VAL A 103 0.73 8.27 8.68
N LEU A 104 1.91 7.81 8.23
CA LEU A 104 3.21 8.20 8.78
C LEU A 104 3.63 9.62 8.38
N GLY A 105 2.99 10.25 7.39
CA GLY A 105 3.42 11.54 6.84
C GLY A 105 4.74 11.49 6.06
N ILE A 106 5.19 10.30 5.62
CA ILE A 106 6.48 10.12 4.93
C ILE A 106 6.27 9.52 3.53
N PRO A 107 7.06 9.91 2.51
CA PRO A 107 7.05 9.24 1.22
C PRO A 107 7.61 7.81 1.38
N GLY A 108 7.02 6.84 0.67
CA GLY A 108 7.51 5.46 0.69
C GLY A 108 7.02 4.65 -0.50
N THR A 109 7.78 3.62 -0.84
CA THR A 109 7.48 2.71 -1.95
C THR A 109 7.94 1.28 -1.63
N MET A 110 7.40 0.30 -2.34
CA MET A 110 7.66 -1.11 -2.10
C MET A 110 8.92 -1.54 -2.85
N THR A 111 9.96 -1.94 -2.11
CA THR A 111 11.22 -2.45 -2.70
C THR A 111 11.19 -3.95 -2.98
N SER A 112 10.46 -4.73 -2.18
CA SER A 112 10.30 -6.18 -2.33
C SER A 112 8.89 -6.63 -1.89
N LEU A 113 8.43 -7.75 -2.44
CA LEU A 113 7.21 -8.44 -2.04
C LEU A 113 7.33 -9.94 -2.30
N ALA A 114 7.30 -10.74 -1.24
CA ALA A 114 7.17 -12.18 -1.31
C ALA A 114 5.77 -12.60 -0.84
N ARG A 115 5.12 -13.51 -1.57
CA ARG A 115 3.88 -14.16 -1.13
C ARG A 115 4.26 -15.54 -0.60
N THR A 116 4.40 -15.65 0.72
CA THR A 116 4.88 -16.87 1.40
C THR A 116 3.81 -17.94 1.58
N GLN A 117 2.53 -17.60 1.42
CA GLN A 117 1.42 -18.55 1.59
C GLN A 117 0.19 -18.15 0.75
N VAL A 118 -0.58 -19.14 0.31
CA VAL A 118 -1.90 -19.03 -0.31
C VAL A 118 -2.81 -20.13 0.24
N GLY A 119 -3.68 -19.80 1.19
CA GLY A 119 -4.53 -20.79 1.85
C GLY A 119 -3.67 -21.82 2.60
N PRO A 120 -3.84 -23.14 2.35
CA PRO A 120 -3.05 -24.17 3.00
C PRO A 120 -1.66 -24.39 2.38
N PHE A 121 -1.32 -23.71 1.26
CA PHE A 121 -0.05 -23.91 0.55
C PHE A 121 0.94 -22.79 0.89
N ASP A 122 2.12 -23.13 1.38
CA ASP A 122 3.24 -22.22 1.57
C ASP A 122 4.35 -22.44 0.52
N ILE A 123 5.55 -21.91 0.77
CA ILE A 123 6.70 -21.95 -0.14
C ILE A 123 7.74 -23.03 0.21
N GLY A 124 7.48 -23.88 1.22
CA GLY A 124 8.44 -24.81 1.81
C GLY A 124 9.21 -24.24 3.00
#